data_AF-A0AAE8M4W2-F1
#
_entry.id   AF-A0AAE8M4W2-F1
#
_cell.length_a   1.000
_cell.length_b   1.000
_cell.length_c   1.000
_cell.angle_alpha   90.00
_cell.angle_beta   90.00
_cell.angle_gamma   90.00
#
_symmetry.space_group_name_H-M   'P 1'
#
loop_
_entity.id
_entity.type
_entity.pdbx_description
1 polymer ?
#
loop_
_entity_poly.entity_id
_entity_poly.type
_entity_poly.pdbx_seq_one_letter_code
_entity_poly.pdbx_strand_id
1 'polypeptide(L)'
;MDLQGENTSTSPSILPQPVIETSFTTSNHNPPSETLDHLIEIYRTKIHLQPLQLFRLPDLKNYLSSSPQFLLWSFLALTVRHSTHDYYKGQEVKAAEFYADLAHQAVISLAYQGIPKIEVVQALCMLVLVEVAACKPGQAWMSIGTLSRLEALRQLSQPTLAESSPDYEASLGCRWTVFLLEQTFMPQERTTVHDVDEPIYPSSVPRPPNLPPISDGEYPPDLFSDDGVEDLGITAYYIKILGIWGHIASYMHQIRIGKADNAWSPGSMHYVLCAQLYEYDSNTPHSHLLRNVHFTKRSSAEITETREYWIPWVLQQVTSHAITAILNHPFIHLVAMRDRSRGLQSRQFLQQTVDLALYHSAWVFKFLKFCDEQKFKIYDPLVGHLVAVVATIPWLFQRATDHKVAQKAKTDLDWCKDFLERLSVTWPHITQKLEILRSLDSIAENNQQDPNSKGIHILFHPSLFWALVDPKISQMAPSIWNSQVSNGLQDATIRISTHYIQPLVENQVEQPHSVPESNDPFSWDVGVLEHVNLDDIFASWMPDLDEL
;
A
#
# COMPACT_ATOMS: atom_id res chain seq x y z
N MET A 1 -22.39 79.78 -49.69
CA MET A 1 -21.23 79.08 -49.10
C MET A 1 -21.80 78.01 -48.20
N ASP A 2 -21.94 76.83 -48.77
CA ASP A 2 -22.34 75.61 -48.08
C ASP A 2 -21.22 75.17 -47.14
N LEU A 3 -21.56 74.86 -45.90
CA LEU A 3 -20.72 74.05 -45.01
C LEU A 3 -21.63 72.98 -44.39
N GLN A 4 -21.61 71.80 -45.02
CA GLN A 4 -22.08 70.55 -44.44
C GLN A 4 -21.16 70.17 -43.28
N GLY A 5 -21.73 69.98 -42.09
CA GLY A 5 -21.07 69.29 -40.98
C GLY A 5 -21.69 67.91 -40.82
N GLU A 6 -20.99 66.88 -41.29
CA GLU A 6 -21.32 65.48 -41.00
C GLU A 6 -20.96 65.16 -39.53
N ASN A 7 -21.98 64.87 -38.72
CA ASN A 7 -21.79 64.25 -37.41
C ASN A 7 -21.56 62.74 -37.62
N THR A 8 -20.30 62.32 -37.72
CA THR A 8 -19.92 60.91 -37.61
C THR A 8 -19.89 60.50 -36.14
N SER A 9 -20.92 59.77 -35.72
CA SER A 9 -20.99 59.03 -34.46
C SER A 9 -19.93 57.92 -34.47
N THR A 10 -18.79 58.14 -33.83
CA THR A 10 -17.81 57.11 -33.54
C THR A 10 -18.32 56.21 -32.41
N SER A 11 -18.74 55.00 -32.78
CA SER A 11 -18.99 53.90 -31.84
C SER A 11 -17.71 53.60 -31.05
N PRO A 12 -17.78 53.30 -29.74
CA PRO A 12 -16.61 52.93 -28.97
C PRO A 12 -16.08 51.60 -29.49
N SER A 13 -14.80 51.57 -29.87
CA SER A 13 -14.06 50.35 -30.19
C SER A 13 -14.15 49.40 -29.00
N ILE A 14 -14.91 48.32 -29.16
CA ILE A 14 -14.94 47.18 -28.25
C ILE A 14 -13.52 46.60 -28.28
N LEU A 15 -12.78 46.78 -27.19
CA LEU A 15 -11.57 46.01 -26.92
C LEU A 15 -11.93 44.52 -27.05
N PRO A 16 -11.20 43.71 -27.82
CA PRO A 16 -11.46 42.28 -27.87
C PRO A 16 -11.32 41.74 -26.45
N GLN A 17 -12.41 41.13 -25.94
CA GLN A 17 -12.36 40.35 -24.70
C GLN A 17 -11.22 39.34 -24.80
N PRO A 18 -10.47 39.07 -23.72
CA PRO A 18 -9.45 38.03 -23.75
C PRO A 18 -10.12 36.73 -24.19
N VAL A 19 -9.64 36.15 -25.30
CA VAL A 19 -10.08 34.84 -25.76
C VAL A 19 -9.75 33.88 -24.61
N ILE A 20 -10.78 33.42 -23.90
CA ILE A 20 -10.62 32.33 -22.94
C ILE A 20 -10.17 31.15 -23.77
N GLU A 21 -8.89 30.82 -23.71
CA GLU A 21 -8.34 29.72 -24.49
C GLU A 21 -9.02 28.43 -24.07
N THR A 22 -9.76 27.85 -25.01
CA THR A 22 -10.64 26.71 -24.74
C THR A 22 -9.90 25.37 -24.77
N SER A 23 -8.61 25.35 -25.12
CA SER A 23 -7.85 24.11 -25.29
C SER A 23 -6.34 24.29 -25.16
N PHE A 24 -5.67 23.27 -24.61
CA PHE A 24 -4.22 23.19 -24.50
C PHE A 24 -3.49 23.37 -25.85
N THR A 25 -2.47 24.24 -25.85
CA THR A 25 -1.48 24.37 -26.92
C THR A 25 -0.07 24.42 -26.34
N THR A 26 0.94 23.96 -27.07
CA THR A 26 2.34 24.02 -26.61
C THR A 26 2.87 25.46 -26.55
N SER A 27 2.31 26.36 -27.38
CA SER A 27 2.63 27.79 -27.41
C SER A 27 2.10 28.55 -26.21
N ASN A 28 0.90 28.22 -25.72
CA ASN A 28 0.35 28.74 -24.48
C ASN A 28 -0.01 27.58 -23.54
N HIS A 29 1.01 27.15 -22.79
CA HIS A 29 0.94 25.95 -21.97
C HIS A 29 0.64 26.25 -20.50
N ASN A 30 0.39 27.51 -20.11
CA ASN A 30 -0.03 27.80 -18.75
C ASN A 30 -1.55 27.62 -18.63
N PRO A 31 -2.05 26.70 -17.78
CA PRO A 31 -3.48 26.47 -17.66
C PRO A 31 -4.19 27.68 -17.05
N PRO A 32 -5.45 27.93 -17.43
CA PRO A 32 -6.31 28.87 -16.72
C PRO A 32 -6.45 28.53 -15.23
N SER A 33 -6.77 29.53 -14.42
CA SER A 33 -6.94 29.40 -12.95
C SER A 33 -7.91 28.27 -12.56
N GLU A 34 -9.06 28.17 -13.23
CA GLU A 34 -10.08 27.13 -12.99
C GLU A 34 -9.57 25.72 -13.34
N THR A 35 -8.78 25.62 -14.41
CA THR A 35 -8.15 24.36 -14.79
C THR A 35 -7.09 23.95 -13.76
N LEU A 36 -6.32 24.89 -13.21
CA LEU A 36 -5.38 24.60 -12.13
C LEU A 36 -6.11 24.14 -10.86
N ASP A 37 -7.25 24.74 -10.50
CA ASP A 37 -8.07 24.29 -9.36
C ASP A 37 -8.55 22.85 -9.52
N HIS A 38 -8.99 22.49 -10.73
CA HIS A 38 -9.35 21.11 -11.08
C HIS A 38 -8.16 20.14 -10.91
N LEU A 39 -6.97 20.53 -11.35
CA LEU A 39 -5.76 19.71 -11.18
C LEU A 39 -5.32 19.59 -9.70
N ILE A 40 -5.55 20.63 -8.89
CA ILE A 40 -5.35 20.59 -7.44
C ILE A 40 -6.29 19.57 -6.78
N GLU A 41 -7.55 19.50 -7.19
CA GLU A 41 -8.48 18.48 -6.67
C GLU A 41 -8.05 17.06 -7.09
N ILE A 42 -7.51 16.89 -8.29
CA ILE A 42 -6.89 15.62 -8.70
C ILE A 42 -5.73 15.25 -7.78
N TYR A 43 -4.84 16.19 -7.49
CA TYR A 43 -3.72 15.95 -6.58
C TYR A 43 -4.24 15.53 -5.19
N ARG A 44 -5.18 16.29 -4.63
CA ARG A 44 -5.83 16.01 -3.33
C ARG A 44 -6.46 14.62 -3.27
N THR A 45 -7.13 14.19 -4.34
CA THR A 45 -7.88 12.94 -4.36
C THR A 45 -7.03 11.72 -4.68
N LYS A 46 -6.05 11.83 -5.59
CA LYS A 46 -5.31 10.68 -6.12
C LYS A 46 -3.86 10.55 -5.67
N ILE A 47 -3.23 11.63 -5.22
CA ILE A 47 -1.76 11.69 -5.04
C ILE A 47 -1.35 12.09 -3.62
N HIS A 48 -2.06 13.06 -3.03
CA HIS A 48 -1.78 13.56 -1.68
C HIS A 48 -1.86 12.41 -0.67
N LEU A 49 -0.76 12.24 0.08
CA LEU A 49 -0.51 11.18 1.05
C LEU A 49 -0.53 9.75 0.45
N GLN A 50 -0.45 9.59 -0.88
CA GLN A 50 -0.49 8.30 -1.62
C GLN A 50 0.43 8.28 -2.87
N PRO A 51 1.76 8.25 -2.73
CA PRO A 51 2.54 8.31 -1.49
C PRO A 51 3.11 9.71 -1.20
N LEU A 52 2.75 10.76 -1.96
CA LEU A 52 3.42 12.07 -1.86
C LEU A 52 2.92 12.90 -0.67
N GLN A 53 3.84 13.30 0.21
CA GLN A 53 3.57 14.16 1.37
C GLN A 53 4.26 15.52 1.20
N LEU A 54 4.11 16.15 0.03
CA LEU A 54 4.94 17.28 -0.39
C LEU A 54 4.38 18.65 -0.03
N PHE A 55 3.04 18.79 0.03
CA PHE A 55 2.40 20.09 0.06
C PHE A 55 1.26 20.18 1.07
N ARG A 56 1.03 21.40 1.58
CA ARG A 56 -0.19 21.74 2.31
C ARG A 56 -1.26 22.20 1.33
N LEU A 57 -2.43 21.56 1.36
CA LEU A 57 -3.48 21.81 0.38
C LEU A 57 -4.02 23.25 0.36
N PRO A 58 -4.29 23.92 1.50
CA PRO A 58 -4.88 25.26 1.49
C PRO A 58 -4.05 26.32 0.76
N ASP A 59 -2.73 26.20 0.80
CA ASP A 59 -1.79 27.17 0.22
C ASP A 59 -1.24 26.73 -1.14
N LEU A 60 -1.58 25.53 -1.61
CA LEU A 60 -0.92 24.87 -2.75
C LEU A 60 -0.95 25.73 -4.02
N LYS A 61 -2.09 26.35 -4.33
CA LYS A 61 -2.22 27.20 -5.52
C LYS A 61 -1.27 28.39 -5.50
N ASN A 62 -1.20 29.06 -4.36
CA ASN A 62 -0.33 30.23 -4.16
C ASN A 62 1.14 29.80 -4.18
N TYR A 63 1.46 28.68 -3.52
CA TYR A 63 2.79 28.10 -3.53
C TYR A 63 3.26 27.83 -4.95
N LEU A 64 2.51 27.02 -5.73
CA LEU A 64 2.83 26.71 -7.13
C LEU A 64 2.99 27.96 -8.01
N SER A 65 2.20 29.00 -7.77
CA SER A 65 2.26 30.26 -8.54
C SER A 65 3.50 31.10 -8.22
N SER A 66 4.02 30.98 -7.00
CA SER A 66 5.21 31.71 -6.51
C SER A 66 6.52 30.93 -6.66
N SER A 67 6.43 29.61 -6.83
CA SER A 67 7.57 28.71 -6.98
C SER A 67 8.21 28.78 -8.36
N PRO A 68 9.44 28.26 -8.53
CA PRO A 68 10.06 28.12 -9.84
C PRO A 68 9.18 27.33 -10.82
N GLN A 69 9.16 27.76 -12.08
CA GLN A 69 8.29 27.21 -13.11
C GLN A 69 8.41 25.69 -13.29
N PHE A 70 9.59 25.12 -13.06
CA PHE A 70 9.79 23.68 -13.17
C PHE A 70 8.95 22.88 -12.16
N LEU A 71 8.65 23.45 -10.99
CA LEU A 71 7.81 22.80 -9.99
C LEU A 71 6.36 22.74 -10.47
N LEU A 72 5.86 23.83 -11.05
CA LEU A 72 4.54 23.87 -11.68
C LEU A 72 4.47 22.87 -12.83
N TRP A 73 5.46 22.81 -13.72
CA TRP A 73 5.47 21.83 -14.81
C TRP A 73 5.48 20.38 -14.28
N SER A 74 6.25 20.05 -13.25
CA SER A 74 6.19 18.71 -12.61
C SER A 74 4.80 18.40 -12.04
N PHE A 75 4.16 19.38 -11.41
CA PHE A 75 2.80 19.24 -10.88
C PHE A 75 1.77 19.00 -12.00
N LEU A 76 1.86 19.77 -13.09
CA LEU A 76 0.99 19.61 -14.26
C LEU A 76 1.22 18.26 -14.95
N ALA A 77 2.48 17.85 -15.13
CA ALA A 77 2.83 16.56 -15.73
C ALA A 77 2.19 15.38 -14.98
N LEU A 78 2.18 15.44 -13.65
CA LEU A 78 1.60 14.41 -12.79
C LEU A 78 0.07 14.39 -12.83
N THR A 79 -0.56 15.57 -12.76
CA THR A 79 -2.02 15.68 -12.59
C THR A 79 -2.80 15.64 -13.90
N VAL A 80 -2.28 16.21 -14.99
CA VAL A 80 -2.97 16.32 -16.28
C VAL A 80 -3.31 14.97 -16.89
N ARG A 81 -2.48 13.95 -16.66
CA ARG A 81 -2.76 12.57 -17.09
C ARG A 81 -4.10 12.03 -16.58
N HIS A 82 -4.59 12.57 -15.46
CA HIS A 82 -5.85 12.19 -14.83
C HIS A 82 -6.97 13.21 -15.03
N SER A 83 -6.73 14.25 -15.84
CA SER A 83 -7.67 15.34 -16.07
C SER A 83 -8.91 14.89 -16.83
N THR A 84 -10.06 15.40 -16.41
CA THR A 84 -11.33 15.32 -17.13
C THR A 84 -11.80 16.71 -17.58
N HIS A 85 -10.98 17.75 -17.39
CA HIS A 85 -11.32 19.12 -17.74
C HIS A 85 -11.21 19.32 -19.26
N ASP A 86 -12.19 20.02 -19.87
CA ASP A 86 -12.30 20.16 -21.33
C ASP A 86 -11.04 20.76 -21.98
N TYR A 87 -10.31 21.63 -21.24
CA TYR A 87 -9.03 22.21 -21.66
C TYR A 87 -8.00 21.16 -22.16
N TYR A 88 -7.94 19.98 -21.55
CA TYR A 88 -6.97 18.91 -21.90
C TYR A 88 -7.59 17.74 -22.68
N LYS A 89 -8.88 17.81 -23.00
CA LYS A 89 -9.65 16.69 -23.53
C LYS A 89 -9.02 16.07 -24.78
N GLY A 90 -8.70 14.78 -24.71
CA GLY A 90 -8.07 14.02 -25.79
C GLY A 90 -6.59 14.35 -26.03
N GLN A 91 -5.98 15.19 -25.18
CA GLN A 91 -4.59 15.59 -25.25
C GLN A 91 -3.85 15.39 -23.91
N GLU A 92 -4.44 14.65 -22.97
CA GLU A 92 -3.94 14.49 -21.60
C GLU A 92 -2.54 13.88 -21.58
N VAL A 93 -2.32 12.79 -22.34
CA VAL A 93 -1.02 12.12 -22.44
C VAL A 93 0.03 13.05 -23.06
N LYS A 94 -0.32 13.70 -24.18
CA LYS A 94 0.57 14.64 -24.89
C LYS A 94 0.96 15.82 -24.02
N ALA A 95 0.01 16.39 -23.28
CA ALA A 95 0.26 17.49 -22.36
C ALA A 95 1.12 17.05 -21.17
N ALA A 96 0.85 15.87 -20.59
CA ALA A 96 1.66 15.31 -19.52
C ALA A 96 3.12 15.09 -19.95
N GLU A 97 3.36 14.54 -21.15
CA GLU A 97 4.70 14.38 -21.73
C GLU A 97 5.39 15.73 -21.96
N PHE A 98 4.67 16.70 -22.53
CA PHE A 98 5.21 18.04 -22.76
C PHE A 98 5.68 18.72 -21.46
N TYR A 99 4.84 18.71 -20.42
CA TYR A 99 5.23 19.28 -19.13
C TYR A 99 6.36 18.51 -18.45
N ALA A 100 6.35 17.17 -18.56
CA ALA A 100 7.41 16.33 -18.02
C ALA A 100 8.76 16.67 -18.67
N ASP A 101 8.80 16.84 -20.00
CA ASP A 101 10.01 17.19 -20.73
C ASP A 101 10.57 18.57 -20.31
N LEU A 102 9.71 19.58 -20.16
CA LEU A 102 10.12 20.91 -19.67
C LEU A 102 10.66 20.85 -18.24
N ALA A 103 9.97 20.14 -17.35
CA ALA A 103 10.39 19.96 -15.98
C ALA A 103 11.72 19.19 -15.88
N HIS A 104 11.86 18.07 -16.60
CA HIS A 104 13.08 17.25 -16.62
C HIS A 104 14.31 18.06 -17.04
N GLN A 105 14.21 18.84 -18.11
CA GLN A 105 15.33 19.64 -18.62
C GLN A 105 15.87 20.62 -17.56
N ALA A 106 14.98 21.27 -16.81
CA ALA A 106 15.37 22.19 -15.75
C ALA A 106 15.89 21.45 -14.50
N VAL A 107 15.13 20.46 -14.03
CA VAL A 107 15.35 19.80 -12.74
C VAL A 107 16.58 18.90 -12.75
N ILE A 108 16.82 18.14 -13.83
CA ILE A 108 17.98 17.23 -13.93
C ILE A 108 19.29 18.02 -13.90
N SER A 109 19.34 19.19 -14.52
CA SER A 109 20.53 20.04 -14.50
C SER A 109 20.87 20.50 -13.07
N LEU A 110 19.86 20.95 -12.32
CA LEU A 110 20.00 21.35 -10.92
C LEU A 110 20.41 20.17 -10.03
N ALA A 111 19.80 19.01 -10.24
CA ALA A 111 20.10 17.78 -9.53
C ALA A 111 21.54 17.30 -9.78
N TYR A 112 22.00 17.33 -11.03
CA TYR A 112 23.36 16.97 -11.43
C TYR A 112 24.41 17.88 -10.80
N GLN A 113 24.10 19.19 -10.68
CA GLN A 113 24.93 20.16 -9.98
C GLN A 113 24.90 20.02 -8.45
N GLY A 114 24.07 19.10 -7.92
CA GLY A 114 23.93 18.87 -6.49
C GLY A 114 23.26 20.02 -5.76
N ILE A 115 22.30 20.72 -6.38
CA ILE A 115 21.55 21.82 -5.75
C ILE A 115 20.42 21.24 -4.89
N PRO A 116 20.51 21.23 -3.54
CA PRO A 116 19.60 20.49 -2.68
C PRO A 116 18.42 21.36 -2.22
N LYS A 117 17.80 22.11 -3.15
CA LYS A 117 16.63 22.95 -2.84
C LYS A 117 15.37 22.10 -2.66
N ILE A 118 14.47 22.52 -1.78
CA ILE A 118 13.21 21.81 -1.49
C ILE A 118 12.38 21.63 -2.77
N GLU A 119 12.27 22.67 -3.60
CA GLU A 119 11.48 22.63 -4.83
C GLU A 119 12.06 21.65 -5.85
N VAL A 120 13.39 21.46 -5.87
CA VAL A 120 14.05 20.46 -6.75
C VAL A 120 13.68 19.05 -6.30
N VAL A 121 13.68 18.80 -4.99
CA VAL A 121 13.28 17.50 -4.42
C VAL A 121 11.79 17.24 -4.66
N GLN A 122 10.91 18.22 -4.38
CA GLN A 122 9.47 18.10 -4.67
C GLN A 122 9.20 17.82 -6.14
N ALA A 123 9.86 18.54 -7.05
CA ALA A 123 9.71 18.35 -8.49
C ALA A 123 10.15 16.96 -8.92
N LEU A 124 11.31 16.47 -8.45
CA LEU A 124 11.78 15.11 -8.73
C LEU A 124 10.85 14.03 -8.16
N CYS A 125 10.33 14.20 -6.94
CA CYS A 125 9.38 13.24 -6.34
C CYS A 125 8.12 13.08 -7.21
N MET A 126 7.59 14.17 -7.76
CA MET A 126 6.46 14.11 -8.70
C MET A 126 6.86 13.46 -10.03
N LEU A 127 8.05 13.77 -10.56
CA LEU A 127 8.54 13.20 -11.81
C LEU A 127 8.77 11.68 -11.73
N VAL A 128 9.22 11.16 -10.57
CA VAL A 128 9.29 9.70 -10.35
C VAL A 128 7.94 9.05 -10.61
N LEU A 129 6.85 9.60 -10.07
CA LEU A 129 5.51 9.07 -10.32
C LEU A 129 5.07 9.24 -11.78
N VAL A 130 5.48 10.32 -12.45
CA VAL A 130 5.24 10.50 -13.89
C VAL A 130 5.92 9.42 -14.71
N GLU A 131 7.19 9.09 -14.40
CA GLU A 131 7.99 8.04 -15.05
C GLU A 131 7.42 6.64 -14.78
N VAL A 132 6.99 6.37 -13.54
CA VAL A 132 6.31 5.13 -13.14
C VAL A 132 5.00 4.95 -13.90
N ALA A 133 4.17 6.00 -13.97
CA ALA A 133 2.92 5.96 -14.73
C ALA A 133 3.14 5.88 -16.25
N ALA A 134 4.30 6.31 -16.75
CA ALA A 134 4.72 6.12 -18.14
C ALA A 134 5.40 4.75 -18.39
N CYS A 135 5.47 3.86 -17.39
CA CYS A 135 6.17 2.57 -17.47
C CYS A 135 7.64 2.71 -17.93
N LYS A 136 8.35 3.73 -17.43
CA LYS A 136 9.79 3.97 -17.71
C LYS A 136 10.66 3.59 -16.50
N PRO A 137 10.81 2.31 -16.15
CA PRO A 137 11.44 1.88 -14.89
C PRO A 137 12.89 2.29 -14.74
N GLY A 138 13.66 2.33 -15.83
CA GLY A 138 15.06 2.77 -15.80
C GLY A 138 15.18 4.26 -15.44
N GLN A 139 14.25 5.10 -15.90
CA GLN A 139 14.24 6.53 -15.55
C GLN A 139 13.83 6.69 -14.09
N ALA A 140 12.73 6.04 -13.67
CA ALA A 140 12.28 6.03 -12.28
C ALA A 140 13.38 5.60 -11.29
N TRP A 141 14.11 4.53 -11.61
CA TRP A 141 15.23 4.07 -10.78
C TRP A 141 16.32 5.13 -10.60
N MET A 142 16.75 5.75 -11.70
CA MET A 142 17.79 6.77 -11.67
C MET A 142 17.33 8.05 -10.96
N SER A 143 16.07 8.44 -11.16
CA SER A 143 15.43 9.57 -10.50
C SER A 143 15.31 9.35 -8.98
N ILE A 144 14.88 8.15 -8.54
CA ILE A 144 14.86 7.77 -7.12
C ILE A 144 16.27 7.81 -6.52
N GLY A 145 17.26 7.18 -7.16
CA GLY A 145 18.64 7.21 -6.66
C GLY A 145 19.22 8.64 -6.58
N THR A 146 18.83 9.52 -7.51
CA THR A 146 19.21 10.94 -7.48
C THR A 146 18.52 11.69 -6.34
N LEU A 147 17.24 11.44 -6.10
CA LEU A 147 16.49 11.96 -4.96
C LEU A 147 17.15 11.58 -3.63
N SER A 148 17.47 10.29 -3.43
CA SER A 148 18.12 9.81 -2.20
C SER A 148 19.42 10.56 -1.91
N ARG A 149 20.24 10.78 -2.95
CA ARG A 149 21.53 11.48 -2.84
C ARG A 149 21.36 12.98 -2.58
N LEU A 150 20.39 13.62 -3.23
CA LEU A 150 20.08 15.03 -2.99
C LEU A 150 19.52 15.25 -1.59
N GLU A 151 18.67 14.36 -1.11
CA GLU A 151 18.12 14.42 0.23
C GLU A 151 19.21 14.24 1.30
N ALA A 152 20.13 13.27 1.11
CA ALA A 152 21.30 13.13 1.97
C ALA A 152 22.16 14.41 1.97
N LEU A 153 22.41 15.02 0.80
CA LEU A 153 23.14 16.28 0.71
C LEU A 153 22.41 17.42 1.43
N ARG A 154 21.08 17.47 1.33
CA ARG A 154 20.23 18.45 2.01
C ARG A 154 20.32 18.32 3.53
N GLN A 155 20.38 17.10 4.05
CA GLN A 155 20.57 16.83 5.49
C GLN A 155 21.95 17.29 5.96
N LEU A 156 23.00 17.01 5.19
CA LEU A 156 24.36 17.48 5.49
C LEU A 156 24.50 19.01 5.43
N SER A 157 23.69 19.67 4.60
CA SER A 157 23.79 21.12 4.34
C SER A 157 22.83 21.97 5.18
N GLN A 158 21.92 21.35 5.95
CA GLN A 158 20.91 22.09 6.71
C GLN A 158 21.52 22.69 7.99
N PRO A 159 21.50 24.02 8.18
CA PRO A 159 21.62 24.59 9.52
C PRO A 159 20.40 24.15 10.34
N THR A 160 20.52 24.09 11.66
CA THR A 160 19.41 23.78 12.57
C THR A 160 18.25 24.74 12.33
N LEU A 161 17.29 24.32 11.50
CA LEU A 161 16.08 25.09 11.25
C LEU A 161 15.30 25.16 12.57
N ALA A 162 14.69 26.31 12.85
CA ALA A 162 13.73 26.37 13.94
C ALA A 162 12.58 25.41 13.60
N GLU A 163 12.26 24.50 14.53
CA GLU A 163 11.21 23.48 14.39
C GLU A 163 9.83 24.07 14.04
N SER A 164 9.62 25.36 14.31
CA SER A 164 8.39 26.10 14.01
C SER A 164 8.33 26.73 12.61
N SER A 165 9.36 26.60 11.78
CA SER A 165 9.37 27.20 10.44
C SER A 165 8.55 26.37 9.43
N PRO A 166 7.77 26.99 8.54
CA PRO A 166 7.04 26.25 7.49
C PRO A 166 7.98 25.49 6.54
N ASP A 167 9.21 26.00 6.37
CA ASP A 167 10.27 25.34 5.61
C ASP A 167 10.76 24.04 6.28
N TYR A 168 10.62 23.92 7.60
CA TYR A 168 10.96 22.71 8.36
C TYR A 168 9.96 21.56 8.08
N GLU A 169 8.65 21.83 8.12
CA GLU A 169 7.64 20.82 7.77
C GLU A 169 7.73 20.40 6.30
N ALA A 170 7.95 21.35 5.38
CA ALA A 170 8.18 21.02 3.97
C ALA A 170 9.46 20.17 3.77
N SER A 171 10.51 20.46 4.56
CA SER A 171 11.73 19.67 4.62
C SER A 171 11.47 18.23 5.08
N LEU A 172 10.70 18.03 6.16
CA LEU A 172 10.33 16.71 6.65
C LEU A 172 9.45 15.96 5.65
N GLY A 173 8.48 16.63 5.05
CA GLY A 173 7.63 16.09 3.99
C GLY A 173 8.43 15.57 2.80
N CYS A 174 9.45 16.33 2.35
CA CYS A 174 10.40 15.88 1.34
C CYS A 174 11.19 14.65 1.78
N ARG A 175 11.82 14.69 2.97
CA ARG A 175 12.62 13.58 3.51
C ARG A 175 11.83 12.27 3.50
N TRP A 176 10.62 12.31 4.06
CA TRP A 176 9.80 11.13 4.19
C TRP A 176 9.12 10.73 2.87
N THR A 177 8.82 11.67 1.98
CA THR A 177 8.36 11.30 0.62
C THR A 177 9.45 10.55 -0.16
N VAL A 178 10.72 10.96 -0.06
CA VAL A 178 11.84 10.21 -0.67
C VAL A 178 11.91 8.80 -0.08
N PHE A 179 11.82 8.67 1.26
CA PHE A 179 11.73 7.38 1.93
C PHE A 179 10.59 6.51 1.39
N LEU A 180 9.39 7.07 1.25
CA LEU A 180 8.20 6.34 0.80
C LEU A 180 8.35 5.85 -0.65
N LEU A 181 8.91 6.67 -1.54
CA LEU A 181 9.19 6.28 -2.92
C LEU A 181 10.23 5.14 -2.99
N GLU A 182 11.28 5.21 -2.18
CA GLU A 182 12.27 4.13 -2.06
C GLU A 182 11.61 2.83 -1.57
N GLN A 183 10.81 2.88 -0.50
CA GLN A 183 10.12 1.69 0.03
C GLN A 183 9.07 1.13 -0.94
N THR A 184 8.47 1.98 -1.76
CA THR A 184 7.45 1.56 -2.72
C THR A 184 8.04 0.86 -3.93
N PHE A 185 9.14 1.38 -4.48
CA PHE A 185 9.67 0.94 -5.77
C PHE A 185 11.02 0.22 -5.70
N MET A 186 11.76 0.40 -4.61
CA MET A 186 13.12 -0.12 -4.40
C MET A 186 13.37 -0.61 -2.94
N PRO A 187 12.45 -1.34 -2.31
CA PRO A 187 12.54 -1.63 -0.86
C PRO A 187 13.77 -2.44 -0.44
N GLN A 188 14.44 -3.12 -1.38
CA GLN A 188 15.62 -3.96 -1.12
C GLN A 188 16.95 -3.21 -1.10
N GLU A 189 17.03 -2.08 -1.81
CA GLU A 189 18.28 -1.36 -2.06
C GLU A 189 18.61 -0.36 -0.95
N ARG A 190 17.64 -0.09 -0.06
CA ARG A 190 17.89 0.78 1.08
C ARG A 190 18.70 0.02 2.12
N THR A 191 20.00 0.29 2.17
CA THR A 191 20.82 -0.07 3.33
C THR A 191 20.25 0.65 4.55
N THR A 192 19.97 -0.08 5.63
CA THR A 192 19.62 0.50 6.93
C THR A 192 20.80 1.36 7.40
N VAL A 193 20.80 2.64 7.05
CA VAL A 193 21.62 3.63 7.74
C VAL A 193 20.93 3.80 9.08
N HIS A 194 21.49 3.16 10.11
CA HIS A 194 21.20 3.50 11.48
C HIS A 194 21.65 4.96 11.68
N ASP A 195 20.73 5.91 11.48
CA ASP A 195 20.91 7.23 12.07
C ASP A 195 20.96 7.02 13.59
N VAL A 196 21.94 7.63 14.22
CA VAL A 196 22.21 7.51 15.67
C VAL A 196 21.18 8.28 16.50
N ASP A 197 20.36 9.12 15.84
CA ASP A 197 19.33 9.95 16.46
C ASP A 197 17.91 9.43 16.17
N GLU A 198 17.00 9.72 17.10
CA GLU A 198 15.58 9.39 16.97
C GLU A 198 14.95 10.13 15.77
N PRO A 199 14.25 9.42 14.85
CA PRO A 199 13.70 10.03 13.66
C PRO A 199 12.55 10.99 13.98
N ILE A 200 12.62 12.22 13.46
CA ILE A 200 11.54 13.21 13.53
C ILE A 200 10.59 13.04 12.34
N TYR A 201 9.29 12.98 12.61
CA TYR A 201 8.23 12.76 11.62
C TYR A 201 7.47 14.05 11.28
N PRO A 202 6.84 14.15 10.09
CA PRO A 202 6.00 15.30 9.75
C PRO A 202 4.78 15.35 10.67
N SER A 203 4.31 16.56 10.97
CA SER A 203 3.11 16.74 11.78
C SER A 203 1.90 16.05 11.14
N SER A 204 1.18 15.22 11.92
CA SER A 204 -0.09 14.64 11.48
C SER A 204 -1.25 15.61 11.72
N VAL A 205 -2.27 15.54 10.88
CA VAL A 205 -3.54 16.25 11.16
C VAL A 205 -4.20 15.70 12.43
N PRO A 206 -4.98 16.52 13.16
CA PRO A 206 -5.72 16.04 14.32
C PRO A 206 -6.63 14.86 13.98
N ARG A 207 -6.86 14.00 14.98
CA ARG A 207 -7.80 12.88 14.84
C ARG A 207 -9.21 13.42 14.56
N PRO A 208 -10.03 12.69 13.78
CA PRO A 208 -11.44 12.99 13.64
C PRO A 208 -12.12 13.01 15.01
N PRO A 209 -13.18 13.83 15.18
CA PRO A 209 -13.94 13.86 16.42
C PRO A 209 -14.41 12.46 16.83
N ASN A 210 -14.45 12.22 18.14
CA ASN A 210 -15.02 10.99 18.68
C ASN A 210 -16.51 10.93 18.32
N LEU A 211 -16.97 9.75 17.89
CA LEU A 211 -18.40 9.50 17.75
C LEU A 211 -19.05 9.48 19.14
N PRO A 212 -20.33 9.87 19.27
CA PRO A 212 -21.07 9.68 20.52
C PRO A 212 -21.00 8.19 20.92
N PRO A 213 -21.04 7.85 22.23
CA PRO A 213 -20.93 6.48 22.69
C PRO A 213 -21.99 5.62 22.00
N ILE A 214 -21.52 4.77 21.09
CA ILE A 214 -22.36 3.82 20.37
C ILE A 214 -22.50 2.63 21.30
N SER A 215 -23.73 2.17 21.52
CA SER A 215 -24.07 0.98 22.32
C SER A 215 -23.60 -0.32 21.66
N ASP A 216 -22.35 -0.39 21.21
CA ASP A 216 -21.69 -1.66 20.98
C ASP A 216 -21.18 -2.08 22.35
N GLY A 217 -21.65 -3.23 22.83
CA GLY A 217 -21.61 -3.66 24.24
C GLY A 217 -20.38 -3.24 25.02
N GLU A 218 -20.58 -2.93 26.31
CA GLU A 218 -19.52 -2.54 27.26
C GLU A 218 -18.31 -3.48 27.16
N TYR A 219 -17.28 -3.03 26.43
CA TYR A 219 -16.00 -3.76 26.35
C TYR A 219 -15.19 -3.43 27.61
N PRO A 220 -14.41 -4.39 28.15
CA PRO A 220 -13.70 -4.20 29.41
C PRO A 220 -12.86 -2.92 29.39
N PRO A 221 -13.02 -2.02 30.37
CA PRO A 221 -12.25 -0.78 30.44
C PRO A 221 -10.74 -1.02 30.70
N ASP A 222 -10.36 -2.23 31.10
CA ASP A 222 -9.02 -2.56 31.58
C ASP A 222 -8.27 -3.49 30.61
N LEU A 223 -7.56 -2.89 29.67
CA LEU A 223 -6.29 -3.45 29.20
C LEU A 223 -5.24 -2.38 28.87
N PHE A 224 -5.62 -1.09 28.83
CA PHE A 224 -4.81 -0.07 28.18
C PHE A 224 -5.00 1.32 28.82
N SER A 225 -3.97 1.80 29.53
CA SER A 225 -3.85 3.19 29.96
C SER A 225 -3.08 3.98 28.90
N ASP A 226 -3.59 5.16 28.52
CA ASP A 226 -2.93 6.13 27.62
C ASP A 226 -1.83 6.93 28.35
N ASP A 227 -1.56 6.61 29.62
CA ASP A 227 -0.59 7.32 30.45
C ASP A 227 0.85 7.06 29.97
N GLY A 228 1.36 7.99 29.16
CA GLY A 228 2.81 8.20 28.99
C GLY A 228 3.42 7.85 27.64
N VAL A 229 2.64 7.41 26.64
CA VAL A 229 3.13 7.22 25.27
C VAL A 229 2.89 8.49 24.45
N GLU A 230 3.95 9.09 23.95
CA GLU A 230 3.86 10.23 23.02
C GLU A 230 3.28 9.75 21.68
N ASP A 231 2.15 10.35 21.28
CA ASP A 231 1.49 10.06 20.00
C ASP A 231 2.23 10.77 18.86
N LEU A 232 2.95 10.00 18.04
CA LEU A 232 3.71 10.50 16.89
C LEU A 232 2.79 10.91 15.71
N GLY A 233 1.49 10.62 15.80
CA GLY A 233 0.51 10.86 14.77
C GLY A 233 0.48 9.79 13.68
N ILE A 234 -0.68 9.64 13.04
CA ILE A 234 -0.96 8.54 12.11
C ILE A 234 0.00 8.46 10.91
N THR A 235 0.48 9.61 10.43
CA THR A 235 1.45 9.66 9.32
C THR A 235 2.79 9.02 9.71
N ALA A 236 3.25 9.24 10.95
CA ALA A 236 4.46 8.62 11.47
C ALA A 236 4.31 7.09 11.56
N TYR A 237 3.17 6.60 12.05
CA TYR A 237 2.90 5.16 12.12
C TYR A 237 2.81 4.50 10.75
N TYR A 238 2.28 5.19 9.72
CA TYR A 238 2.35 4.73 8.33
C TYR A 238 3.80 4.62 7.82
N ILE A 239 4.62 5.65 8.07
CA ILE A 239 6.04 5.65 7.70
C ILE A 239 6.79 4.49 8.39
N LYS A 240 6.55 4.28 9.69
CA LYS A 240 7.20 3.22 10.50
C LYS A 240 6.89 1.82 9.96
N ILE A 241 5.63 1.52 9.64
CA ILE A 241 5.27 0.20 9.09
C ILE A 241 5.87 -0.04 7.70
N LEU A 242 6.06 1.02 6.90
CA LEU A 242 6.79 0.92 5.63
C LEU A 242 8.29 0.67 5.82
N GLY A 243 8.88 1.07 6.95
CA GLY A 243 10.23 0.66 7.33
C GLY A 243 10.34 -0.84 7.52
N ILE A 244 9.37 -1.44 8.22
CA ILE A 244 9.29 -2.89 8.43
C ILE A 244 9.06 -3.62 7.09
N TRP A 245 8.24 -3.06 6.20
CA TRP A 245 8.07 -3.57 4.84
C TRP A 245 9.42 -3.71 4.11
N GLY A 246 10.29 -2.70 4.18
CA GLY A 246 11.64 -2.76 3.58
C GLY A 246 12.46 -3.94 4.09
N HIS A 247 12.43 -4.20 5.40
CA HIS A 247 13.11 -5.36 5.98
C HIS A 247 12.52 -6.69 5.51
N ILE A 248 11.18 -6.79 5.45
CA ILE A 248 10.49 -7.98 4.93
C ILE A 248 10.83 -8.21 3.46
N ALA A 249 10.81 -7.17 2.62
CA ALA A 249 11.16 -7.26 1.20
C ALA A 249 12.62 -7.71 1.01
N SER A 250 13.55 -7.19 1.82
CA SER A 250 14.94 -7.66 1.83
C SER A 250 15.03 -9.14 2.26
N TYR A 251 14.28 -9.56 3.27
CA TYR A 251 14.21 -10.97 3.68
C TYR A 251 13.66 -11.87 2.55
N MET A 252 12.60 -11.47 1.87
CA MET A 252 12.06 -12.18 0.70
C MET A 252 13.11 -12.32 -0.41
N HIS A 253 13.88 -11.26 -0.66
CA HIS A 253 15.00 -11.30 -1.58
C HIS A 253 16.07 -12.31 -1.15
N GLN A 254 16.50 -12.28 0.12
CA GLN A 254 17.47 -13.24 0.65
C GLN A 254 16.99 -14.69 0.53
N ILE A 255 15.70 -14.95 0.75
CA ILE A 255 15.10 -16.27 0.54
C ILE A 255 15.25 -16.66 -0.93
N ARG A 256 14.82 -15.81 -1.87
CA ARG A 256 14.91 -16.09 -3.30
C ARG A 256 16.32 -16.45 -3.75
N ILE A 257 17.34 -15.69 -3.30
CA ILE A 257 18.73 -15.87 -3.76
C ILE A 257 19.54 -16.92 -3.00
N GLY A 258 18.95 -17.67 -2.06
CA GLY A 258 19.69 -18.75 -1.39
C GLY A 258 20.36 -18.38 -0.08
N LYS A 259 20.18 -17.15 0.42
CA LYS A 259 20.99 -16.61 1.53
C LYS A 259 20.27 -16.53 2.87
N ALA A 260 18.95 -16.74 2.90
CA ALA A 260 18.19 -16.79 4.15
C ALA A 260 18.30 -18.17 4.83
N ASP A 261 18.42 -18.15 6.16
CA ASP A 261 18.30 -19.32 7.02
C ASP A 261 16.84 -19.84 7.10
N ASN A 262 16.67 -21.02 7.70
CA ASN A 262 15.35 -21.63 7.92
C ASN A 262 14.48 -20.73 8.82
N ALA A 263 13.23 -20.46 8.43
CA ALA A 263 12.34 -19.57 9.18
C ALA A 263 12.02 -20.04 10.60
N TRP A 264 11.98 -21.35 10.84
CA TRP A 264 11.63 -21.91 12.16
C TRP A 264 12.82 -22.09 13.10
N SER A 265 14.05 -21.73 12.70
CA SER A 265 15.18 -21.81 13.63
C SER A 265 15.08 -20.71 14.71
N PRO A 266 15.51 -20.97 15.96
CA PRO A 266 15.64 -19.93 16.96
C PRO A 266 16.50 -18.77 16.44
N GLY A 267 16.06 -17.52 16.64
CA GLY A 267 16.77 -16.33 16.17
C GLY A 267 16.77 -16.12 14.65
N SER A 268 15.94 -16.85 13.89
CA SER A 268 15.78 -16.61 12.45
C SER A 268 15.32 -15.18 12.17
N MET A 269 15.64 -14.68 10.98
CA MET A 269 15.12 -13.39 10.51
C MET A 269 13.58 -13.34 10.51
N HIS A 270 12.89 -14.48 10.31
CA HIS A 270 11.44 -14.54 10.42
C HIS A 270 10.95 -14.14 11.82
N TYR A 271 11.53 -14.69 12.88
CA TYR A 271 11.15 -14.31 14.26
C TYR A 271 11.56 -12.88 14.62
N VAL A 272 12.70 -12.39 14.10
CA VAL A 272 13.11 -10.99 14.27
C VAL A 272 12.08 -10.04 13.66
N LEU A 273 11.59 -10.34 12.45
CA LEU A 273 10.57 -9.52 11.79
C LEU A 273 9.21 -9.60 12.49
N CYS A 274 8.82 -10.78 12.99
CA CYS A 274 7.62 -10.90 13.84
C CYS A 274 7.73 -10.04 15.10
N ALA A 275 8.89 -10.04 15.77
CA ALA A 275 9.12 -9.19 16.94
C ALA A 275 9.03 -7.70 16.60
N GLN A 276 9.55 -7.26 15.45
CA GLN A 276 9.41 -5.87 14.98
C GLN A 276 7.95 -5.49 14.75
N LEU A 277 7.13 -6.39 14.20
CA LEU A 277 5.69 -6.14 14.02
C LEU A 277 4.96 -6.05 15.36
N TYR A 278 5.31 -6.89 16.34
CA TYR A 278 4.72 -6.83 17.68
C TYR A 278 5.12 -5.57 18.45
N GLU A 279 6.38 -5.17 18.37
CA GLU A 279 6.87 -3.92 18.96
C GLU A 279 6.20 -2.70 18.31
N TYR A 280 6.00 -2.74 16.99
CA TYR A 280 5.24 -1.71 16.29
C TYR A 280 3.79 -1.63 16.78
N ASP A 281 3.11 -2.77 16.91
CA ASP A 281 1.73 -2.85 17.39
C ASP A 281 1.61 -2.36 18.84
N SER A 282 2.50 -2.80 19.73
CA SER A 282 2.52 -2.38 21.13
C SER A 282 2.80 -0.89 21.32
N ASN A 283 3.54 -0.27 20.39
CA ASN A 283 3.87 1.14 20.42
C ASN A 283 2.85 2.02 19.65
N THR A 284 1.83 1.42 19.03
CA THR A 284 0.78 2.17 18.33
C THR A 284 -0.27 2.64 19.34
N PRO A 285 -0.51 3.96 19.50
CA PRO A 285 -1.45 4.48 20.46
C PRO A 285 -2.85 3.93 20.23
N HIS A 286 -3.53 3.62 21.33
CA HIS A 286 -4.87 3.02 21.28
C HIS A 286 -5.86 3.90 20.53
N SER A 287 -5.67 5.21 20.57
CA SER A 287 -6.47 6.20 19.85
C SER A 287 -6.54 5.98 18.33
N HIS A 288 -5.57 5.29 17.75
CA HIS A 288 -5.52 4.96 16.32
C HIS A 288 -6.00 3.54 16.00
N LEU A 289 -6.33 2.71 17.00
CA LEU A 289 -6.82 1.36 16.75
C LEU A 289 -8.22 1.38 16.13
N LEU A 290 -8.50 0.40 15.25
CA LEU A 290 -9.80 0.23 14.56
C LEU A 290 -11.01 0.43 15.48
N ARG A 291 -10.97 -0.17 16.68
CA ARG A 291 -12.05 -0.08 17.68
C ARG A 291 -12.33 1.34 18.17
N ASN A 292 -11.30 2.16 18.32
CA ASN A 292 -11.37 3.48 18.94
C ASN A 292 -11.58 4.56 17.90
N VAL A 293 -11.11 4.31 16.68
CA VAL A 293 -11.45 5.20 15.59
C VAL A 293 -12.89 4.96 15.17
N HIS A 294 -13.46 3.75 15.15
CA HIS A 294 -14.81 3.48 14.61
C HIS A 294 -14.93 3.71 13.09
N PHE A 295 -13.89 3.32 12.34
CA PHE A 295 -13.83 3.52 10.89
C PHE A 295 -15.07 3.01 10.16
N THR A 296 -15.57 1.82 10.54
CA THR A 296 -16.72 1.19 9.88
C THR A 296 -18.07 1.86 10.15
N LYS A 297 -18.14 2.76 11.14
CA LYS A 297 -19.37 3.44 11.56
C LYS A 297 -19.47 4.87 11.07
N ARG A 298 -18.44 5.38 10.41
CA ARG A 298 -18.43 6.74 9.89
C ARG A 298 -19.17 6.85 8.57
N SER A 299 -19.74 8.03 8.35
CA SER A 299 -20.34 8.37 7.07
C SER A 299 -19.27 8.66 6.01
N SER A 300 -19.57 8.36 4.75
CA SER A 300 -18.74 8.73 3.59
C SER A 300 -18.39 10.23 3.55
N ALA A 301 -19.31 11.10 3.97
CA ALA A 301 -19.10 12.54 4.02
C ALA A 301 -18.01 12.92 5.04
N GLU A 302 -18.08 12.37 6.26
CA GLU A 302 -17.09 12.61 7.32
C GLU A 302 -15.70 12.08 6.91
N ILE A 303 -15.64 10.87 6.36
CA ILE A 303 -14.38 10.28 5.88
C ILE A 303 -13.75 11.16 4.78
N THR A 304 -14.58 11.74 3.90
CA THR A 304 -14.12 12.63 2.82
C THR A 304 -13.66 13.99 3.34
N GLU A 305 -14.31 14.53 4.37
CA GLU A 305 -13.95 15.79 5.01
C GLU A 305 -12.60 15.67 5.74
N THR A 306 -12.42 14.63 6.57
CA THR A 306 -11.18 14.38 7.31
C THR A 306 -10.24 13.44 6.58
N ARG A 307 -10.20 13.53 5.25
CA ARG A 307 -9.44 12.61 4.36
C ARG A 307 -7.95 12.53 4.71
N GLU A 308 -7.34 13.64 5.13
CA GLU A 308 -5.91 13.70 5.46
C GLU A 308 -5.53 12.83 6.67
N TYR A 309 -6.50 12.47 7.52
CA TYR A 309 -6.32 11.45 8.56
C TYR A 309 -6.56 10.04 8.01
N TRP A 310 -7.66 9.85 7.27
CA TRP A 310 -8.10 8.53 6.84
C TRP A 310 -7.19 7.85 5.84
N ILE A 311 -6.52 8.61 4.97
CA ILE A 311 -5.57 8.02 4.04
C ILE A 311 -4.40 7.34 4.74
N PRO A 312 -3.55 8.04 5.51
CA PRO A 312 -2.44 7.39 6.20
C PRO A 312 -2.93 6.31 7.16
N TRP A 313 -4.12 6.46 7.77
CA TRP A 313 -4.72 5.42 8.60
C TRP A 313 -5.02 4.13 7.83
N VAL A 314 -5.75 4.22 6.71
CA VAL A 314 -6.08 3.05 5.87
C VAL A 314 -4.82 2.42 5.32
N LEU A 315 -3.87 3.23 4.83
CA LEU A 315 -2.60 2.72 4.31
C LEU A 315 -1.81 2.00 5.40
N GLN A 316 -1.78 2.54 6.62
CA GLN A 316 -1.14 1.92 7.77
C GLN A 316 -1.75 0.54 8.10
N GLN A 317 -3.08 0.46 8.18
CA GLN A 317 -3.80 -0.80 8.45
C GLN A 317 -3.56 -1.83 7.34
N VAL A 318 -3.76 -1.43 6.08
CA VAL A 318 -3.57 -2.30 4.92
C VAL A 318 -2.14 -2.80 4.82
N THR A 319 -1.14 -1.94 5.01
CA THR A 319 0.26 -2.35 4.97
C THR A 319 0.60 -3.28 6.14
N SER A 320 0.19 -2.97 7.37
CA SER A 320 0.44 -3.82 8.55
C SER A 320 -0.06 -5.25 8.35
N HIS A 321 -1.31 -5.41 7.91
CA HIS A 321 -1.86 -6.72 7.61
C HIS A 321 -1.21 -7.37 6.39
N ALA A 322 -1.02 -6.64 5.29
CA ALA A 322 -0.44 -7.21 4.07
C ALA A 322 0.97 -7.75 4.29
N ILE A 323 1.85 -7.01 4.97
CA ILE A 323 3.24 -7.45 5.17
C ILE A 323 3.33 -8.61 6.16
N THR A 324 2.42 -8.67 7.14
CA THR A 324 2.30 -9.83 8.04
C THR A 324 1.84 -11.08 7.27
N ALA A 325 0.88 -10.94 6.34
CA ALA A 325 0.46 -12.03 5.47
C ALA A 325 1.59 -12.49 4.52
N ILE A 326 2.38 -11.55 4.00
CA ILE A 326 3.53 -11.83 3.12
C ILE A 326 4.67 -12.54 3.90
N LEU A 327 4.96 -12.12 5.13
CA LEU A 327 5.96 -12.77 5.98
C LEU A 327 5.58 -14.24 6.27
N ASN A 328 4.29 -14.51 6.39
CA ASN A 328 3.72 -15.83 6.64
C ASN A 328 3.23 -16.53 5.36
N HIS A 329 3.66 -16.09 4.18
CA HIS A 329 3.05 -16.53 2.94
C HIS A 329 3.24 -18.05 2.66
N PRO A 330 2.18 -18.82 2.33
CA PRO A 330 2.29 -20.28 2.17
C PRO A 330 3.29 -20.72 1.10
N PHE A 331 3.38 -20.03 -0.03
CA PHE A 331 4.40 -20.30 -1.05
C PHE A 331 5.84 -20.21 -0.50
N ILE A 332 6.10 -19.25 0.38
CA ILE A 332 7.44 -19.05 0.94
C ILE A 332 7.82 -20.25 1.81
N HIS A 333 6.93 -20.63 2.72
CA HIS A 333 7.23 -21.65 3.71
C HIS A 333 7.06 -23.07 3.20
N LEU A 334 6.06 -23.35 2.35
CA LEU A 334 5.79 -24.71 1.85
C LEU A 334 6.58 -25.08 0.59
N VAL A 335 7.09 -24.10 -0.15
CA VAL A 335 7.77 -24.32 -1.43
C VAL A 335 9.17 -23.72 -1.42
N ALA A 336 9.32 -22.40 -1.27
CA ALA A 336 10.63 -21.76 -1.39
C ALA A 336 11.67 -22.22 -0.34
N MET A 337 11.23 -22.52 0.87
CA MET A 337 12.11 -22.99 1.95
C MET A 337 12.22 -24.51 2.07
N ARG A 338 11.41 -25.27 1.32
CA ARG A 338 11.32 -26.74 1.46
C ARG A 338 12.61 -27.46 1.08
N ASP A 339 13.26 -27.06 -0.02
CA ASP A 339 14.47 -27.75 -0.52
C ASP A 339 15.71 -27.48 0.34
N ARG A 340 15.60 -26.57 1.32
CA ARG A 340 16.71 -26.13 2.17
C ARG A 340 16.66 -26.70 3.59
N SER A 341 15.50 -27.22 3.99
CA SER A 341 15.36 -27.87 5.28
C SER A 341 16.12 -29.20 5.31
N ARG A 342 17.14 -29.28 6.17
CA ARG A 342 17.70 -30.57 6.62
C ARG A 342 16.74 -31.21 7.62
N GLY A 343 15.65 -31.81 7.12
CA GLY A 343 14.63 -32.47 7.94
C GLY A 343 13.20 -32.05 7.59
N LEU A 344 12.24 -32.64 8.29
CA LEU A 344 10.82 -32.29 8.15
C LEU A 344 10.56 -30.93 8.81
N GLN A 345 9.83 -30.06 8.11
CA GLN A 345 9.38 -28.79 8.67
C GLN A 345 8.45 -29.04 9.86
N SER A 346 8.53 -28.17 10.88
CA SER A 346 7.61 -28.24 12.01
C SER A 346 6.17 -28.03 11.51
N ARG A 347 5.31 -29.02 11.74
CA ARG A 347 3.89 -28.95 11.36
C ARG A 347 3.16 -27.83 12.10
N GLN A 348 3.57 -27.54 13.33
CA GLN A 348 3.02 -26.43 14.12
C GLN A 348 3.39 -25.08 13.52
N PHE A 349 4.64 -24.90 13.11
CA PHE A 349 5.07 -23.69 12.43
C PHE A 349 4.29 -23.48 11.12
N LEU A 350 4.13 -24.54 10.32
CA LEU A 350 3.36 -24.48 9.07
C LEU A 350 1.88 -24.14 9.30
N GLN A 351 1.25 -24.73 10.33
CA GLN A 351 -0.12 -24.39 10.71
C GLN A 351 -0.24 -22.91 11.05
N GLN A 352 0.59 -22.42 11.97
CA GLN A 352 0.57 -21.02 12.43
C GLN A 352 0.77 -20.03 11.27
N THR A 353 1.75 -20.30 10.42
CA THR A 353 2.05 -19.48 9.24
C THR A 353 0.85 -19.39 8.30
N VAL A 354 0.20 -20.52 8.00
CA VAL A 354 -0.96 -20.54 7.11
C VAL A 354 -2.15 -19.80 7.72
N ASP A 355 -2.41 -20.01 9.01
CA ASP A 355 -3.51 -19.35 9.72
C ASP A 355 -3.32 -17.83 9.75
N LEU A 356 -2.10 -17.36 10.04
CA LEU A 356 -1.75 -15.94 10.00
C LEU A 356 -1.89 -15.36 8.58
N ALA A 357 -1.44 -16.08 7.54
CA ALA A 357 -1.57 -15.62 6.17
C ALA A 357 -3.04 -15.44 5.75
N LEU A 358 -3.90 -16.41 6.09
CA LEU A 358 -5.34 -16.33 5.82
C LEU A 358 -6.02 -15.21 6.61
N TYR A 359 -5.72 -15.11 7.90
CA TYR A 359 -6.27 -14.08 8.77
C TYR A 359 -5.93 -12.66 8.28
N HIS A 360 -4.64 -12.38 8.09
CA HIS A 360 -4.20 -11.05 7.70
C HIS A 360 -4.58 -10.70 6.25
N SER A 361 -4.60 -11.65 5.31
CA SER A 361 -5.09 -11.39 3.95
C SER A 361 -6.57 -11.02 3.93
N ALA A 362 -7.41 -11.67 4.74
CA ALA A 362 -8.83 -11.33 4.84
C ALA A 362 -9.05 -9.88 5.33
N TRP A 363 -8.25 -9.43 6.29
CA TRP A 363 -8.31 -8.04 6.79
C TRP A 363 -7.94 -7.01 5.73
N VAL A 364 -6.91 -7.26 4.92
CA VAL A 364 -6.55 -6.39 3.78
C VAL A 364 -7.76 -6.17 2.88
N PHE A 365 -8.45 -7.25 2.49
CA PHE A 365 -9.62 -7.16 1.61
C PHE A 365 -10.80 -6.48 2.28
N LYS A 366 -11.03 -6.75 3.58
CA LYS A 366 -12.11 -6.11 4.34
C LYS A 366 -11.95 -4.58 4.40
N PHE A 367 -10.75 -4.09 4.69
CA PHE A 367 -10.49 -2.65 4.73
C PHE A 367 -10.72 -1.99 3.37
N LEU A 368 -10.21 -2.57 2.30
CA LEU A 368 -10.32 -1.99 0.97
C LEU A 368 -11.75 -2.11 0.39
N LYS A 369 -12.48 -3.19 0.66
CA LYS A 369 -13.91 -3.33 0.30
C LYS A 369 -14.75 -2.26 0.99
N PHE A 370 -14.52 -2.03 2.29
CA PHE A 370 -15.20 -0.96 3.01
C PHE A 370 -14.89 0.43 2.42
N CYS A 371 -13.63 0.67 2.03
CA CYS A 371 -13.25 1.91 1.33
C CYS A 371 -14.04 2.09 0.02
N ASP A 372 -14.20 1.03 -0.78
CA ASP A 372 -14.99 1.05 -2.01
C ASP A 372 -16.48 1.34 -1.74
N GLU A 373 -17.07 0.72 -0.71
CA GLU A 373 -18.46 0.94 -0.28
C GLU A 373 -18.70 2.40 0.14
N GLN A 374 -17.74 3.01 0.84
CA GLN A 374 -17.77 4.42 1.24
C GLN A 374 -17.39 5.39 0.13
N LYS A 375 -17.12 4.90 -1.10
CA LYS A 375 -16.61 5.68 -2.24
C LYS A 375 -15.28 6.40 -1.92
N PHE A 376 -14.54 5.91 -0.93
CA PHE A 376 -13.26 6.43 -0.48
C PHE A 376 -12.12 5.66 -1.16
N LYS A 377 -11.86 5.98 -2.43
CA LYS A 377 -10.90 5.21 -3.24
C LYS A 377 -9.45 5.42 -2.78
N ILE A 378 -8.72 4.31 -2.70
CA ILE A 378 -7.28 4.26 -2.47
C ILE A 378 -6.56 4.15 -3.81
N TYR A 379 -5.59 5.04 -4.03
CA TYR A 379 -4.84 5.13 -5.28
C TYR A 379 -3.36 4.83 -5.08
N ASP A 380 -2.95 4.35 -3.92
CA ASP A 380 -1.54 4.15 -3.62
C ASP A 380 -0.91 2.98 -4.44
N PRO A 381 0.23 3.19 -5.13
CA PRO A 381 0.85 2.16 -5.95
C PRO A 381 1.46 1.01 -5.10
N LEU A 382 1.91 1.27 -3.87
CA LEU A 382 2.36 0.21 -2.96
C LEU A 382 1.19 -0.68 -2.56
N VAL A 383 0.01 -0.12 -2.28
CA VAL A 383 -1.19 -0.93 -2.00
C VAL A 383 -1.51 -1.85 -3.19
N GLY A 384 -1.43 -1.34 -4.43
CA GLY A 384 -1.56 -2.17 -5.62
C GLY A 384 -0.57 -3.31 -5.69
N HIS A 385 0.69 -3.05 -5.32
CA HIS A 385 1.70 -4.09 -5.22
C HIS A 385 1.39 -5.13 -4.15
N LEU A 386 1.11 -4.70 -2.92
CA LEU A 386 0.83 -5.56 -1.78
C LEU A 386 -0.41 -6.44 -2.02
N VAL A 387 -1.49 -5.87 -2.57
CA VAL A 387 -2.70 -6.63 -2.94
C VAL A 387 -2.37 -7.71 -3.96
N ALA A 388 -1.54 -7.42 -4.97
CA ALA A 388 -1.16 -8.44 -5.96
C ALA A 388 -0.39 -9.61 -5.34
N VAL A 389 0.48 -9.36 -4.34
CA VAL A 389 1.17 -10.43 -3.61
C VAL A 389 0.19 -11.22 -2.74
N VAL A 390 -0.59 -10.50 -1.93
CA VAL A 390 -1.55 -11.09 -0.99
C VAL A 390 -2.62 -11.90 -1.73
N ALA A 391 -3.04 -11.49 -2.93
CA ALA A 391 -3.99 -12.20 -3.78
C ALA A 391 -3.51 -13.62 -4.19
N THR A 392 -2.22 -13.90 -4.12
CA THR A 392 -1.71 -15.25 -4.36
C THR A 392 -2.05 -16.23 -3.22
N ILE A 393 -2.40 -15.74 -2.03
CA ILE A 393 -2.91 -16.55 -0.91
C ILE A 393 -4.30 -17.13 -1.26
N PRO A 394 -5.36 -16.34 -1.51
CA PRO A 394 -6.63 -16.90 -1.95
C PRO A 394 -6.52 -17.65 -3.28
N TRP A 395 -5.58 -17.29 -4.16
CA TRP A 395 -5.32 -18.08 -5.37
C TRP A 395 -4.88 -19.53 -5.08
N LEU A 396 -4.10 -19.73 -4.01
CA LEU A 396 -3.81 -21.06 -3.49
C LEU A 396 -5.12 -21.67 -2.93
N PHE A 397 -5.75 -20.99 -1.96
CA PHE A 397 -6.86 -21.57 -1.20
C PHE A 397 -8.19 -21.76 -1.95
N GLN A 398 -8.39 -21.18 -3.14
CA GLN A 398 -9.56 -21.48 -3.99
C GLN A 398 -9.63 -22.95 -4.43
N ARG A 399 -8.56 -23.72 -4.22
CA ARG A 399 -8.49 -25.17 -4.46
C ARG A 399 -8.34 -25.96 -3.16
N ALA A 400 -8.67 -25.38 -2.01
CA ALA A 400 -8.68 -26.09 -0.72
C ALA A 400 -9.75 -27.19 -0.72
N THR A 401 -9.55 -28.22 0.12
CA THR A 401 -10.54 -29.30 0.31
C THR A 401 -11.81 -28.82 1.01
N ASP A 402 -11.69 -27.79 1.85
CA ASP A 402 -12.83 -27.15 2.48
C ASP A 402 -13.53 -26.23 1.47
N HIS A 403 -14.78 -26.56 1.15
CA HIS A 403 -15.57 -25.84 0.15
C HIS A 403 -15.89 -24.39 0.57
N LYS A 404 -16.07 -24.10 1.87
CA LYS A 404 -16.33 -22.74 2.34
C LYS A 404 -15.09 -21.87 2.15
N VAL A 405 -13.92 -22.39 2.54
CA VAL A 405 -12.63 -21.73 2.34
C VAL A 405 -12.37 -21.51 0.85
N ALA A 406 -12.60 -22.52 0.02
CA ALA A 406 -12.39 -22.45 -1.42
C ALA A 406 -13.28 -21.38 -2.10
N GLN A 407 -14.58 -21.36 -1.77
CA GLN A 407 -15.52 -20.40 -2.34
C GLN A 407 -15.22 -18.96 -1.91
N LYS A 408 -14.89 -18.74 -0.63
CA LYS A 408 -14.47 -17.43 -0.14
C LYS A 408 -13.20 -16.96 -0.82
N ALA A 409 -12.19 -17.84 -0.91
CA ALA A 409 -10.92 -17.53 -1.55
C ALA A 409 -11.11 -17.16 -3.04
N LYS A 410 -11.98 -17.87 -3.76
CA LYS A 410 -12.34 -17.50 -5.13
C LYS A 410 -12.93 -16.09 -5.22
N THR A 411 -13.92 -15.79 -4.37
CA THR A 411 -14.57 -14.48 -4.30
C THR A 411 -13.59 -13.36 -3.99
N ASP A 412 -12.69 -13.58 -3.03
CA ASP A 412 -11.65 -12.61 -2.67
C ASP A 412 -10.63 -12.42 -3.79
N LEU A 413 -10.24 -13.47 -4.51
CA LEU A 413 -9.32 -13.38 -5.65
C LEU A 413 -9.95 -12.58 -6.80
N ASP A 414 -11.22 -12.82 -7.12
CA ASP A 414 -11.92 -12.09 -8.19
C ASP A 414 -12.00 -10.60 -7.84
N TRP A 415 -12.36 -10.26 -6.60
CA TRP A 415 -12.34 -8.88 -6.12
C TRP A 415 -10.93 -8.25 -6.21
N CYS A 416 -9.87 -9.00 -5.85
CA CYS A 416 -8.50 -8.51 -5.97
C CYS A 416 -8.15 -8.14 -7.42
N LYS A 417 -8.54 -8.96 -8.39
CA LYS A 417 -8.29 -8.70 -9.80
C LYS A 417 -9.01 -7.43 -10.26
N ASP A 418 -10.26 -7.25 -9.87
CA ASP A 418 -11.05 -6.05 -10.17
C ASP A 418 -10.44 -4.78 -9.55
N PHE A 419 -9.96 -4.89 -8.29
CA PHE A 419 -9.24 -3.81 -7.62
C PHE A 419 -7.98 -3.41 -8.41
N LEU A 420 -7.15 -4.39 -8.79
CA LEU A 420 -5.91 -4.16 -9.54
C LEU A 420 -6.18 -3.59 -10.94
N GLU A 421 -7.24 -4.04 -11.62
CA GLU A 421 -7.65 -3.53 -12.93
C GLU A 421 -8.08 -2.07 -12.86
N ARG A 422 -8.82 -1.67 -11.82
CA ARG A 422 -9.18 -0.25 -11.62
C ARG A 422 -7.98 0.61 -11.27
N LEU A 423 -7.08 0.09 -10.43
CA LEU A 423 -5.87 0.82 -10.02
C LEU A 423 -4.89 0.97 -11.18
N SER A 424 -4.85 0.02 -12.13
CA SER A 424 -3.95 0.08 -13.28
C SER A 424 -4.26 1.22 -14.25
N VAL A 425 -5.48 1.77 -14.23
CA VAL A 425 -5.83 3.00 -14.96
C VAL A 425 -5.02 4.19 -14.47
N THR A 426 -4.76 4.26 -13.15
CA THR A 426 -3.90 5.30 -12.56
C THR A 426 -2.42 4.93 -12.71
N TRP A 427 -2.10 3.65 -12.49
CA TRP A 427 -0.74 3.13 -12.49
C TRP A 427 -0.57 1.96 -13.49
N PRO A 428 -0.28 2.22 -14.76
CA PRO A 428 -0.25 1.19 -15.81
C PRO A 428 0.65 -0.02 -15.52
N HIS A 429 1.75 0.15 -14.76
CA HIS A 429 2.63 -0.95 -14.36
C HIS A 429 1.93 -2.02 -13.49
N ILE A 430 0.81 -1.70 -12.83
CA ILE A 430 0.00 -2.67 -12.07
C ILE A 430 -0.66 -3.69 -13.02
N THR A 431 -0.92 -3.35 -14.28
CA THR A 431 -1.45 -4.28 -15.29
C THR A 431 -0.60 -5.54 -15.39
N GLN A 432 0.73 -5.40 -15.32
CA GLN A 432 1.62 -6.54 -15.38
C GLN A 432 1.43 -7.50 -14.20
N LYS A 433 1.11 -6.99 -13.00
CA LYS A 433 0.83 -7.82 -11.82
C LYS A 433 -0.48 -8.60 -12.00
N LEU A 434 -1.49 -7.96 -12.59
CA LEU A 434 -2.75 -8.61 -12.96
C LEU A 434 -2.54 -9.72 -14.00
N GLU A 435 -1.71 -9.48 -15.02
CA GLU A 435 -1.37 -10.51 -16.01
C GLU A 435 -0.62 -11.71 -15.43
N ILE A 436 0.21 -11.50 -14.38
CA ILE A 436 0.84 -12.59 -13.65
C ILE A 436 -0.22 -13.46 -12.94
N LEU A 437 -1.21 -12.85 -12.28
CA LEU A 437 -2.31 -13.58 -11.65
C LEU A 437 -3.16 -14.35 -12.67
N ARG A 438 -3.48 -13.73 -13.83
CA ARG A 438 -4.19 -14.40 -14.93
C ARG A 438 -3.39 -15.57 -15.52
N SER A 439 -2.07 -15.43 -15.61
CA SER A 439 -1.18 -16.51 -16.05
C SER A 439 -1.18 -17.69 -15.09
N LEU A 440 -1.19 -17.43 -13.77
CA LEU A 440 -1.31 -18.46 -12.74
C LEU A 440 -2.60 -19.26 -12.89
N ASP A 441 -3.74 -18.61 -13.15
CA ASP A 441 -5.01 -19.30 -13.42
C ASP A 441 -4.93 -20.21 -14.65
N SER A 442 -4.42 -19.69 -15.77
CA SER A 442 -4.26 -20.46 -17.01
C SER A 442 -3.39 -21.71 -16.82
N ILE A 443 -2.28 -21.61 -16.08
CA ILE A 443 -1.41 -22.76 -15.80
C ILE A 443 -2.16 -23.81 -14.96
N ALA A 444 -2.89 -23.38 -13.93
CA ALA A 444 -3.61 -24.31 -13.07
C ALA A 444 -4.81 -24.95 -13.77
N GLU A 445 -5.48 -24.26 -14.69
CA GLU A 445 -6.59 -24.79 -15.50
C GLU A 445 -6.12 -25.80 -16.56
N ASN A 446 -4.97 -25.56 -17.19
CA ASN A 446 -4.40 -26.47 -18.18
C ASN A 446 -3.85 -27.76 -17.57
N ASN A 447 -3.59 -27.77 -16.27
CA ASN A 447 -3.06 -28.91 -15.52
C ASN A 447 -4.09 -29.50 -14.54
N GLN A 448 -5.36 -29.56 -14.97
CA GLN A 448 -6.42 -30.20 -14.18
C GLN A 448 -6.04 -31.64 -13.81
N GLN A 449 -6.18 -31.96 -12.53
CA GLN A 449 -5.79 -33.26 -11.99
C GLN A 449 -6.74 -34.37 -12.45
N ASP A 450 -6.18 -35.57 -12.59
CA ASP A 450 -6.96 -36.80 -12.75
C ASP A 450 -7.89 -36.99 -11.53
N PRO A 451 -9.21 -37.19 -11.73
CA PRO A 451 -10.18 -37.37 -10.64
C PRO A 451 -9.84 -38.49 -9.64
N ASN A 452 -8.93 -39.41 -9.99
CA ASN A 452 -8.48 -40.49 -9.10
C ASN A 452 -7.23 -40.17 -8.25
N SER A 453 -6.66 -38.97 -8.34
CA SER A 453 -5.49 -38.56 -7.55
C SER A 453 -5.80 -38.41 -6.05
N LYS A 454 -4.99 -39.01 -5.17
CA LYS A 454 -5.09 -38.83 -3.71
C LYS A 454 -4.51 -37.47 -3.29
N GLY A 455 -5.32 -36.41 -3.39
CA GLY A 455 -5.05 -35.08 -2.85
C GLY A 455 -4.96 -33.98 -3.91
N ILE A 456 -5.38 -32.77 -3.53
CA ILE A 456 -5.35 -31.60 -4.42
C ILE A 456 -3.91 -31.06 -4.46
N HIS A 457 -3.25 -31.24 -5.61
CA HIS A 457 -1.93 -30.71 -5.90
C HIS A 457 -2.08 -29.65 -6.99
N ILE A 458 -1.53 -28.47 -6.72
CA ILE A 458 -1.48 -27.40 -7.71
C ILE A 458 -0.10 -27.41 -8.36
N LEU A 459 -0.08 -27.54 -9.69
CA LEU A 459 1.10 -27.29 -10.50
C LEU A 459 1.16 -25.79 -10.81
N PHE A 460 2.32 -25.18 -10.59
CA PHE A 460 2.54 -23.78 -10.94
C PHE A 460 4.03 -23.50 -11.11
N HIS A 461 4.35 -22.33 -11.67
CA HIS A 461 5.72 -21.86 -11.80
C HIS A 461 6.08 -20.93 -10.63
N PRO A 462 7.04 -21.28 -9.75
CA PRO A 462 7.51 -20.42 -8.66
C PRO A 462 8.01 -19.05 -9.12
N SER A 463 8.51 -18.94 -10.35
CA SER A 463 8.98 -17.67 -10.94
C SER A 463 7.88 -16.61 -11.00
N LEU A 464 6.61 -17.00 -11.18
CA LEU A 464 5.45 -16.10 -11.19
C LEU A 464 5.16 -15.54 -9.80
N PHE A 465 5.23 -16.39 -8.76
CA PHE A 465 5.13 -15.93 -7.37
C PHE A 465 6.27 -14.98 -7.03
N TRP A 466 7.50 -15.33 -7.40
CA TRP A 466 8.66 -14.47 -7.13
C TRP A 466 8.60 -13.12 -7.87
N ALA A 467 7.98 -13.06 -9.05
CA ALA A 467 7.76 -11.79 -9.75
C ALA A 467 6.78 -10.86 -9.01
N LEU A 468 5.92 -11.42 -8.15
CA LEU A 468 5.05 -10.66 -7.27
C LEU A 468 5.73 -10.39 -5.92
N VAL A 469 6.30 -11.39 -5.24
CA VAL A 469 6.84 -11.24 -3.88
C VAL A 469 8.16 -10.45 -3.85
N ASP A 470 9.00 -10.60 -4.87
CA ASP A 470 10.32 -9.99 -4.97
C ASP A 470 10.44 -9.26 -6.34
N PRO A 471 9.65 -8.18 -6.54
CA PRO A 471 9.60 -7.50 -7.82
C PRO A 471 10.90 -6.73 -8.05
N LYS A 472 11.41 -6.76 -9.29
CA LYS A 472 12.44 -5.80 -9.72
C LYS A 472 11.77 -4.61 -10.36
N ILE A 473 12.30 -3.40 -10.17
CA ILE A 473 11.76 -2.20 -10.84
C ILE A 473 11.69 -2.39 -12.36
N SER A 474 12.65 -3.13 -12.95
CA SER A 474 12.71 -3.40 -14.39
C SER A 474 11.53 -4.23 -14.89
N GLN A 475 10.82 -4.91 -13.99
CA GLN A 475 9.59 -5.64 -14.26
C GLN A 475 8.34 -4.75 -14.18
N MET A 476 8.46 -3.42 -14.33
CA MET A 476 7.30 -2.54 -14.56
C MET A 476 6.98 -2.37 -16.05
N ALA A 477 7.90 -2.77 -16.94
CA ALA A 477 7.75 -2.66 -18.38
C ALA A 477 7.29 -4.02 -19.00
N PRO A 478 6.20 -4.04 -19.79
CA PRO A 478 5.63 -5.27 -20.35
C PRO A 478 6.59 -6.07 -21.24
N SER A 479 7.47 -5.39 -21.97
CA SER A 479 8.39 -6.00 -22.95
C SER A 479 9.48 -6.87 -22.31
N ILE A 480 9.89 -6.55 -21.08
CA ILE A 480 10.99 -7.26 -20.39
C ILE A 480 10.47 -8.56 -19.77
N TRP A 481 9.22 -8.58 -19.31
CA TRP A 481 8.58 -9.74 -18.70
C TRP A 481 8.57 -10.96 -19.60
N ASN A 482 8.09 -10.81 -20.84
CA ASN A 482 7.95 -11.92 -21.80
C ASN A 482 9.29 -12.61 -22.11
N SER A 483 10.41 -11.89 -21.98
CA SER A 483 11.76 -12.45 -22.19
C SER A 483 12.32 -13.20 -20.97
N GLN A 484 11.95 -12.80 -19.75
CA GLN A 484 12.46 -13.39 -18.51
C GLN A 484 11.71 -14.68 -18.12
N VAL A 485 10.43 -14.79 -18.43
CA VAL A 485 9.63 -16.01 -18.14
C VAL A 485 10.08 -17.20 -18.98
N SER A 486 10.58 -16.97 -20.20
CA SER A 486 11.04 -18.01 -21.12
C SER A 486 12.33 -18.73 -20.70
N ASN A 487 13.14 -18.15 -19.80
CA ASN A 487 14.41 -18.75 -19.37
C ASN A 487 14.28 -19.41 -18.00
N GLY A 488 13.84 -20.68 -17.99
CA GLY A 488 13.96 -21.58 -16.83
C GLY A 488 12.70 -21.73 -15.96
N LEU A 489 11.58 -22.14 -16.58
CA LEU A 489 10.38 -22.55 -15.86
C LEU A 489 10.62 -23.92 -15.23
N GLN A 490 10.94 -23.94 -13.93
CA GLN A 490 10.83 -25.16 -13.13
C GLN A 490 9.42 -25.23 -12.55
N ASP A 491 8.76 -26.36 -12.74
CA ASP A 491 7.46 -26.61 -12.15
C ASP A 491 7.61 -26.92 -10.66
N ALA A 492 6.71 -26.37 -9.85
CA ALA A 492 6.55 -26.78 -8.47
C ALA A 492 5.14 -27.31 -8.25
N THR A 493 5.04 -28.34 -7.40
CA THR A 493 3.77 -28.86 -6.91
C THR A 493 3.60 -28.51 -5.45
N ILE A 494 2.50 -27.84 -5.11
CA ILE A 494 2.10 -27.61 -3.72
C ILE A 494 0.84 -28.41 -3.40
N ARG A 495 0.84 -29.08 -2.24
CA ARG A 495 -0.38 -29.67 -1.68
C ARG A 495 -0.94 -28.68 -0.68
N ILE A 496 -2.14 -28.20 -0.96
CA ILE A 496 -2.81 -27.26 -0.06
C ILE A 496 -3.57 -28.04 1.00
N SER A 497 -3.32 -27.69 2.25
CA SER A 497 -4.11 -28.13 3.39
C SER A 497 -4.45 -26.91 4.22
N THR A 498 -5.64 -26.89 4.81
CA THR A 498 -5.98 -25.96 5.89
C THR A 498 -5.48 -26.47 7.24
N HIS A 499 -5.12 -27.75 7.33
CA HIS A 499 -4.69 -28.42 8.55
C HIS A 499 -3.37 -29.18 8.34
N TYR A 500 -2.32 -28.76 9.03
CA TYR A 500 -1.02 -29.42 9.10
C TYR A 500 -0.82 -30.17 10.42
N ILE A 501 -1.61 -29.81 11.45
CA ILE A 501 -1.80 -30.60 12.67
C ILE A 501 -3.12 -31.37 12.55
N GLN A 502 -3.14 -32.62 12.99
CA GLN A 502 -4.34 -33.43 12.96
C GLN A 502 -5.29 -32.97 14.07
N PRO A 503 -6.52 -32.52 13.76
CA PRO A 503 -7.49 -32.21 14.80
C PRO A 503 -7.82 -33.47 15.60
N LEU A 504 -8.01 -33.32 16.91
CA LEU A 504 -8.56 -34.38 17.76
C LEU A 504 -9.98 -34.65 17.27
N VAL A 505 -10.17 -35.70 16.48
CA VAL A 505 -11.50 -36.19 16.14
C VAL A 505 -11.99 -36.95 17.35
N GLU A 506 -12.83 -36.32 18.18
CA GLU A 506 -13.67 -37.07 19.10
C GLU A 506 -14.65 -37.88 18.25
N ASN A 507 -14.35 -39.16 18.08
CA ASN A 507 -15.36 -40.10 17.61
C ASN A 507 -16.43 -40.15 18.71
N GLN A 508 -17.50 -39.37 18.54
CA GLN A 508 -18.73 -39.58 19.30
C GLN A 508 -19.30 -40.94 18.90
N VAL A 509 -18.79 -41.99 19.55
CA VAL A 509 -19.49 -43.25 19.67
C VAL A 509 -20.53 -43.00 20.74
N GLU A 510 -21.76 -42.65 20.34
CA GLU A 510 -22.90 -42.72 21.23
C GLU A 510 -23.06 -44.18 21.71
N GLN A 511 -22.61 -44.45 22.93
CA GLN A 511 -23.08 -45.60 23.70
C GLN A 511 -23.64 -45.12 25.04
N PRO A 512 -24.82 -45.60 25.43
CA PRO A 512 -25.48 -45.13 26.63
C PRO A 512 -24.93 -45.86 27.86
N HIS A 513 -24.71 -45.07 28.90
CA HIS A 513 -24.80 -45.38 30.34
C HIS A 513 -23.53 -45.43 31.20
N SER A 514 -23.72 -44.73 32.32
CA SER A 514 -23.28 -44.99 33.70
C SER A 514 -21.80 -44.91 34.03
N VAL A 515 -21.47 -43.79 34.69
CA VAL A 515 -20.30 -43.58 35.54
C VAL A 515 -20.19 -44.68 36.60
N PRO A 516 -18.97 -45.15 36.91
CA PRO A 516 -18.46 -44.90 38.26
C PRO A 516 -17.07 -44.23 38.24
N GLU A 517 -16.88 -43.36 39.22
CA GLU A 517 -15.70 -42.54 39.49
C GLU A 517 -14.39 -43.35 39.53
N SER A 518 -13.36 -42.84 38.85
CA SER A 518 -11.97 -43.21 39.10
C SER A 518 -11.09 -41.96 39.07
N ASN A 519 -10.37 -41.74 40.17
CA ASN A 519 -9.47 -40.62 40.46
C ASN A 519 -8.60 -40.17 39.27
N ASP A 520 -8.76 -38.90 38.87
CA ASP A 520 -7.85 -38.18 37.99
C ASP A 520 -6.74 -37.49 38.84
N PRO A 521 -5.45 -37.70 38.54
CA PRO A 521 -4.34 -37.04 39.25
C PRO A 521 -4.25 -35.53 39.01
N PHE A 522 -5.09 -34.96 38.13
CA PHE A 522 -5.04 -33.54 37.74
C PHE A 522 -6.25 -32.73 38.22
N SER A 523 -6.74 -32.96 39.44
CA SER A 523 -7.67 -32.03 40.10
C SER A 523 -6.94 -30.76 40.53
N TRP A 524 -6.94 -29.73 39.69
CA TRP A 524 -6.58 -28.37 40.09
C TRP A 524 -7.78 -27.71 40.76
N ASP A 525 -7.56 -27.14 41.94
CA ASP A 525 -8.57 -26.48 42.77
C ASP A 525 -9.09 -25.22 42.06
N VAL A 526 -10.23 -25.33 41.36
CA VAL A 526 -10.89 -24.25 40.61
C VAL A 526 -11.63 -23.31 41.57
N GLY A 527 -10.89 -22.74 42.52
CA GLY A 527 -11.41 -21.80 43.51
C GLY A 527 -10.87 -20.38 43.39
N VAL A 528 -9.82 -20.14 42.57
CA VAL A 528 -9.12 -18.82 42.54
C VAL A 528 -8.69 -18.39 41.12
N LEU A 529 -9.10 -19.07 40.05
CA LEU A 529 -9.02 -18.48 38.70
C LEU A 529 -10.38 -17.86 38.36
N GLU A 530 -10.42 -16.53 38.31
CA GLU A 530 -11.50 -15.78 37.67
C GLU A 530 -11.82 -16.43 36.33
N HIS A 531 -13.09 -16.81 36.19
CA HIS A 531 -13.62 -17.47 35.01
C HIS A 531 -13.55 -16.51 33.82
N VAL A 532 -12.48 -16.60 33.04
CA VAL A 532 -12.54 -16.21 31.63
C VAL A 532 -13.25 -17.36 30.93
N ASN A 533 -14.54 -17.16 30.68
CA ASN A 533 -15.36 -18.12 29.95
C ASN A 533 -14.78 -18.30 28.54
N LEU A 534 -14.20 -19.47 28.27
CA LEU A 534 -13.58 -19.78 26.98
C LEU A 534 -14.59 -19.71 25.82
N ASP A 535 -15.90 -19.84 26.12
CA ASP A 535 -16.96 -19.70 25.13
C ASP A 535 -17.06 -18.28 24.55
N ASP A 536 -16.66 -17.24 25.30
CA ASP A 536 -16.59 -15.85 24.79
C ASP A 536 -15.38 -15.62 23.86
N ILE A 537 -14.33 -16.44 23.98
CA ILE A 537 -13.14 -16.37 23.12
C ILE A 537 -13.41 -17.05 21.77
N PHE A 538 -14.12 -18.18 21.77
CA PHE A 538 -14.40 -18.93 20.54
C PHE A 538 -15.58 -18.40 19.72
N ALA A 539 -16.54 -17.67 20.33
CA ALA A 539 -17.59 -16.97 19.60
C ALA A 539 -17.04 -15.84 18.68
N SER A 540 -15.79 -15.41 18.87
CA SER A 540 -15.14 -14.37 18.09
C SER A 540 -14.27 -14.86 16.92
N TRP A 541 -14.06 -16.18 16.79
CA TRP A 541 -13.13 -16.75 15.80
C TRP A 541 -13.77 -17.13 14.45
N MET A 542 -15.10 -17.06 14.35
CA MET A 542 -15.83 -16.96 13.09
C MET A 542 -17.10 -16.14 13.34
N PRO A 543 -17.24 -14.91 12.81
CA PRO A 543 -18.54 -14.26 12.79
C PRO A 543 -19.43 -14.97 11.76
N ASP A 544 -20.67 -15.26 12.14
CA ASP A 544 -21.70 -15.72 11.24
C ASP A 544 -21.78 -14.82 10.01
N LEU A 545 -21.79 -15.49 8.85
CA LEU A 545 -22.09 -14.91 7.55
C LEU A 545 -23.60 -14.73 7.49
N ASP A 546 -24.04 -13.55 7.06
CA ASP A 546 -25.44 -13.13 6.89
C ASP A 546 -26.08 -12.48 8.13
N GLU A 547 -25.60 -11.30 8.52
CA GLU A 547 -26.41 -10.12 8.91
C GLU A 547 -25.49 -8.99 9.42
N LEU A 548 -25.29 -7.96 8.59
CA LEU A 548 -25.23 -6.52 8.90
C LEU A 548 -24.73 -5.71 7.70
#